data_AF-A0A8J3W0A8-F1
#
_entry.id   AF-A0A8J3W0A8-F1
#
_cell.length_a   1.000
_cell.length_b   1.000
_cell.length_c   1.000
_cell.angle_alpha   90.00
_cell.angle_beta   90.00
_cell.angle_gamma   90.00
#
_symmetry.space_group_name_H-M   'P 1'
#
loop_
_entity.id
_entity.type
_entity.pdbx_description
1 polymer ?
#
loop_
_entity_poly.entity_id
_entity_poly.type
_entity_poly.pdbx_seq_one_letter_code
_entity_poly.pdbx_strand_id
1 'polypeptide(L)'
;MEPSDLEPSDLLERARSRSTDPADPLETLSAAIALGAELPGGADPLIDLAVREARDAGLSWAAVIERFRLIRHPVRPRRFAPAFAHRHLANRRRKRDAACSFCRRPPGPRVHMVHGEGGRICDRCVTLAGQIVAGFDRRGR
;
A
#
# COMPACT_ATOMS: atom_id res chain seq x y z
N MET A 1 4.98 29.43 -6.27
CA MET A 1 6.14 28.52 -6.12
C MET A 1 5.58 27.30 -5.40
N GLU A 2 5.09 26.35 -6.20
CA GLU A 2 4.38 25.17 -5.72
C GLU A 2 5.39 24.20 -5.07
N PRO A 3 5.12 23.65 -3.87
CA PRO A 3 6.05 22.79 -3.14
C PRO A 3 6.12 21.33 -3.67
N SER A 4 5.85 21.09 -4.96
CA SER A 4 5.72 19.74 -5.54
C SER A 4 7.00 19.14 -6.14
N ASP A 5 8.09 19.91 -6.24
CA ASP A 5 9.28 19.51 -7.03
C ASP A 5 10.58 19.44 -6.20
N LEU A 6 10.50 19.14 -4.90
CA LEU A 6 11.72 18.81 -4.14
C LEU A 6 12.06 17.35 -4.37
N GLU A 7 13.09 17.12 -5.18
CA GLU A 7 13.58 15.78 -5.50
C GLU A 7 14.00 15.04 -4.21
N PRO A 8 13.79 13.72 -4.12
CA PRO A 8 14.15 12.93 -2.94
C PRO A 8 15.63 13.07 -2.54
N SER A 9 16.51 13.30 -3.51
CA SER A 9 17.94 13.53 -3.30
C SER A 9 18.23 14.85 -2.59
N ASP A 10 17.52 15.93 -2.93
CA ASP A 10 17.68 17.24 -2.28
C ASP A 10 17.14 17.19 -0.84
N LEU A 11 16.06 16.45 -0.63
CA LEU A 11 15.52 16.19 0.70
C LEU A 11 16.48 15.35 1.56
N LEU A 12 17.21 14.42 0.96
CA LEU A 12 18.23 13.62 1.64
C LEU A 12 19.45 14.47 2.03
N GLU A 13 19.90 15.37 1.15
CA GLU A 13 20.98 16.29 1.46
C GLU A 13 20.59 17.26 2.59
N ARG A 14 19.33 17.71 2.58
CA ARG A 14 18.75 18.48 3.68
C ARG A 14 18.67 17.67 4.98
N ALA A 15 18.39 16.37 4.91
CA ALA A 15 18.42 15.49 6.07
C ALA A 15 19.85 15.32 6.62
N ARG A 16 20.85 15.11 5.77
CA ARG A 16 22.28 15.08 6.18
C ARG A 16 22.68 16.36 6.90
N SER A 17 22.30 17.51 6.35
CA SER A 17 22.59 18.82 6.94
C SER A 17 21.94 19.03 8.32
N ARG A 18 20.84 18.32 8.62
CA ARG A 18 20.14 18.34 9.92
C ARG A 18 20.60 17.24 10.88
N SER A 19 21.40 16.30 10.42
CA SER A 19 21.86 15.18 11.23
C SER A 19 22.93 15.61 12.24
N THR A 20 23.01 14.91 13.37
CA THR A 20 24.02 15.17 14.40
C THR A 20 25.43 14.81 13.91
N ASP A 21 25.53 13.74 13.13
CA ASP A 21 26.76 13.28 12.49
C ASP A 21 26.49 12.91 11.03
N PRO A 22 26.85 13.79 10.06
CA PRO A 22 26.66 13.53 8.65
C PRO A 22 27.47 12.34 8.11
N ALA A 23 28.51 11.90 8.83
CA ALA A 23 29.30 10.74 8.47
C ALA A 23 28.67 9.41 8.92
N ASP A 24 27.70 9.44 9.85
CA ASP A 24 26.91 8.28 10.24
C ASP A 24 25.62 8.19 9.39
N PRO A 25 25.50 7.17 8.51
CA PRO A 25 24.29 6.98 7.71
C PRO A 25 23.03 6.74 8.56
N LEU A 26 23.16 6.26 9.80
CA LEU A 26 22.01 6.09 10.71
C LEU A 26 21.54 7.43 11.30
N GLU A 27 22.44 8.39 11.57
CA GLU A 27 22.07 9.76 11.96
C GLU A 27 21.39 10.49 10.81
N THR A 28 21.90 10.30 9.59
CA THR A 28 21.24 10.80 8.37
C THR A 28 19.84 10.20 8.20
N LEU A 29 19.68 8.89 8.39
CA LEU A 29 18.38 8.22 8.38
C LEU A 29 17.43 8.77 9.46
N SER A 30 17.94 9.05 10.67
CA SER A 30 17.14 9.68 11.72
C SER A 30 16.60 11.03 11.32
N ALA A 31 17.47 11.88 10.78
CA ALA A 31 17.11 13.20 10.31
C ALA A 31 16.11 13.14 9.13
N ALA A 32 16.24 12.16 8.24
CA ALA A 32 15.32 11.93 7.13
C ALA A 32 13.92 11.52 7.62
N ILE A 33 13.83 10.69 8.67
CA ILE A 33 12.56 10.29 9.28
C ILE A 33 11.87 11.49 9.94
N ALA A 34 12.62 12.31 10.69
CA ALA A 34 12.10 13.52 11.32
C ALA A 34 11.61 14.52 10.27
N LEU A 35 12.41 14.77 9.23
CA LEU A 35 12.06 15.65 8.12
C LEU A 35 10.83 15.14 7.35
N GLY A 36 10.73 13.83 7.13
CA GLY A 36 9.58 13.21 6.49
C GLY A 36 8.27 13.32 7.29
N ALA A 37 8.34 13.48 8.61
CA ALA A 37 7.15 13.74 9.45
C ALA A 37 6.63 15.17 9.28
N GLU A 38 7.47 16.12 8.87
CA GLU A 38 7.13 17.53 8.61
C GLU A 38 6.51 17.75 7.22
N LEU A 39 6.66 16.79 6.29
CA LEU A 39 6.26 16.96 4.89
C LEU A 39 4.81 16.49 4.63
N PRO A 40 3.93 17.36 4.09
CA PRO A 40 2.60 16.97 3.61
C PRO A 40 2.71 16.30 2.24
N GLY A 41 2.86 14.98 2.22
CA GLY A 41 2.82 14.17 1.00
C GLY A 41 4.08 13.35 0.78
N GLY A 42 4.01 12.07 1.17
CA GLY A 42 4.94 11.03 0.71
C GLY A 42 6.40 11.20 1.14
N ALA A 43 6.71 10.91 2.40
CA ALA A 43 8.10 10.74 2.85
C ALA A 43 8.75 9.43 2.39
N ASP A 44 7.98 8.54 1.74
CA ASP A 44 8.42 7.18 1.40
C ASP A 44 9.66 7.17 0.48
N PRO A 45 9.75 7.99 -0.60
CA PRO A 45 10.94 8.01 -1.45
C PRO A 45 12.21 8.53 -0.75
N LEU A 46 12.07 9.52 0.15
CA LEU A 46 13.17 10.04 0.97
C LEU A 46 13.69 8.97 1.93
N ILE A 47 12.78 8.30 2.63
CA ILE A 47 13.12 7.25 3.60
C ILE A 47 13.77 6.06 2.88
N ASP A 48 13.26 5.68 1.70
CA ASP A 48 13.82 4.61 0.88
C ASP A 48 15.26 4.92 0.43
N LEU A 49 15.54 6.17 0.04
CA LEU A 49 16.89 6.59 -0.37
C LEU A 49 17.87 6.57 0.81
N ALA A 50 17.46 7.06 1.98
CA ALA A 50 18.28 7.02 3.20
C ALA A 50 18.58 5.58 3.66
N VAL A 51 17.61 4.66 3.55
CA VAL A 51 17.82 3.24 3.87
C VAL A 51 18.78 2.58 2.87
N ARG A 52 18.70 2.92 1.58
CA ARG A 52 19.66 2.43 0.58
C ARG A 52 21.08 2.88 0.90
N GLU A 53 21.29 4.15 1.22
CA GLU A 53 22.60 4.69 1.60
C GLU A 53 23.18 3.98 2.84
N ALA A 54 22.37 3.78 3.88
CA ALA A 54 22.79 3.03 5.06
C ALA A 54 23.19 1.58 4.73
N ARG A 55 22.50 0.94 3.78
CA ARG A 55 22.79 -0.43 3.33
C ARG A 55 24.06 -0.50 2.49
N ASP A 56 24.29 0.47 1.62
CA ASP A 56 25.50 0.57 0.79
C ASP A 56 26.74 0.85 1.66
N ALA A 57 26.57 1.57 2.77
CA ALA A 57 27.60 1.73 3.82
C ALA A 57 27.85 0.47 4.67
N GLY A 58 27.17 -0.66 4.37
CA GLY A 58 27.39 -1.95 5.02
C GLY A 58 26.60 -2.18 6.31
N LEU A 59 25.69 -1.28 6.70
CA LEU A 59 24.91 -1.42 7.92
C LEU A 59 23.90 -2.56 7.79
N SER A 60 23.77 -3.37 8.84
CA SER A 60 22.83 -4.49 8.86
C SER A 60 21.38 -4.02 8.94
N TRP A 61 20.45 -4.83 8.43
CA TRP A 61 19.01 -4.61 8.62
C TRP A 61 18.60 -4.49 10.10
N ALA A 62 19.31 -5.19 11.00
CA ALA A 62 19.05 -5.09 12.44
C ALA A 62 19.34 -3.68 12.97
N ALA A 63 20.45 -3.06 12.56
CA ALA A 63 20.79 -1.69 12.96
C ALA A 63 19.78 -0.66 12.44
N VAL A 64 19.33 -0.82 11.19
CA VAL A 64 18.31 0.05 10.58
C VAL A 64 16.97 -0.08 11.31
N ILE A 65 16.51 -1.31 11.59
CA ILE A 65 15.26 -1.55 12.32
C ILE A 65 15.34 -1.00 13.76
N GLU A 66 16.48 -1.19 14.42
CA GLU A 66 16.68 -0.66 15.78
C GLU A 66 16.59 0.86 15.79
N ARG A 67 17.17 1.52 14.77
CA ARG A 67 17.07 2.97 14.63
C ARG A 67 15.62 3.44 14.47
N PHE A 68 14.81 2.77 13.65
CA PHE A 68 13.37 3.07 13.54
C PHE A 68 12.60 2.89 14.85
N ARG A 69 13.00 1.94 15.71
CA ARG A 69 12.37 1.72 17.02
C ARG A 69 12.64 2.84 18.01
N LEU A 70 13.82 3.45 17.94
CA LEU A 70 14.20 4.57 18.80
C LEU A 70 13.43 5.86 18.45
N ILE A 71 13.07 6.04 17.18
CA ILE A 71 12.39 7.25 16.66
C ILE A 71 10.85 7.11 16.72
N ARG A 72 10.31 6.40 17.72
CA ARG A 72 8.86 6.14 17.83
C ARG A 72 8.05 7.44 17.89
N HIS A 73 7.47 7.85 16.77
CA HIS A 73 6.22 8.62 16.76
C HIS A 73 5.04 7.68 17.01
N PRO A 74 4.06 8.05 17.88
CA PRO A 74 2.78 7.38 17.88
C PRO A 74 2.06 7.78 16.59
N VAL A 75 1.66 6.79 15.78
CA VAL A 75 0.62 6.81 14.73
C VAL A 75 1.10 6.07 13.47
N ARG A 76 0.31 5.03 13.15
CA ARG A 76 0.30 4.13 11.99
C ARG A 76 1.41 3.07 11.89
N PRO A 77 1.12 1.81 12.30
CA PRO A 77 1.93 0.70 11.86
C PRO A 77 1.62 0.42 10.38
N ARG A 78 2.64 0.55 9.52
CA ARG A 78 2.93 -0.31 8.35
C ARG A 78 4.02 0.33 7.49
N ARG A 79 5.28 0.25 7.93
CA ARG A 79 6.44 0.54 7.08
C ARG A 79 7.18 -0.69 6.58
N PHE A 80 6.86 -1.87 7.13
CA PHE A 80 7.35 -3.13 6.61
C PHE A 80 6.17 -4.10 6.51
N ALA A 81 5.40 -3.99 5.43
CA ALA A 81 4.59 -5.11 5.00
C ALA A 81 5.58 -6.13 4.43
N PRO A 82 5.81 -7.27 5.08
CA PRO A 82 6.77 -8.24 4.58
C PRO A 82 6.37 -8.66 3.16
N ALA A 83 7.33 -9.03 2.31
CA ALA A 83 7.06 -9.31 0.88
C ALA A 83 5.88 -10.28 0.64
N PHE A 84 5.59 -11.17 1.59
CA PHE A 84 4.43 -12.06 1.57
C PHE A 84 3.07 -11.35 1.67
N ALA A 85 3.00 -10.17 2.29
CA ALA A 85 1.80 -9.35 2.40
C ALA A 85 1.39 -8.78 1.02
N HIS A 86 2.35 -8.38 0.17
CA HIS A 86 2.06 -7.95 -1.20
C HIS A 86 1.43 -9.08 -2.02
N ARG A 87 1.97 -10.30 -1.92
CA ARG A 87 1.41 -11.47 -2.60
C ARG A 87 0.01 -11.82 -2.09
N HIS A 88 -0.22 -11.76 -0.78
CA HIS A 88 -1.53 -12.01 -0.19
C HIS A 88 -2.57 -10.96 -0.63
N LEU A 89 -2.21 -9.67 -0.66
CA LEU A 89 -3.08 -8.60 -1.14
C LEU A 89 -3.39 -8.74 -2.64
N ALA A 90 -2.40 -9.07 -3.47
CA ALA A 90 -2.57 -9.32 -4.89
C ALA A 90 -3.51 -10.51 -5.14
N ASN A 91 -3.34 -11.62 -4.41
CA ASN A 91 -4.24 -12.78 -4.48
C ASN A 91 -5.66 -12.43 -4.04
N ARG A 92 -5.81 -11.63 -2.98
CA ARG A 92 -7.13 -11.17 -2.51
C ARG A 92 -7.81 -10.28 -3.56
N ARG A 93 -7.06 -9.41 -4.23
CA ARG A 93 -7.57 -8.58 -5.35
C ARG A 93 -7.99 -9.44 -6.53
N ARG A 94 -7.12 -10.34 -7.01
CA ARG A 94 -7.45 -11.29 -8.09
C ARG A 94 -8.70 -12.11 -7.79
N LYS A 95 -8.86 -12.59 -6.55
CA LYS A 95 -10.04 -13.34 -6.11
C LYS A 95 -11.31 -12.49 -6.14
N ARG A 96 -11.21 -11.20 -5.79
CA ARG A 96 -12.34 -10.26 -5.90
C ARG A 96 -12.68 -9.95 -7.35
N ASP A 97 -11.68 -9.70 -8.18
CA ASP A 97 -11.87 -9.39 -9.60
C ASP A 97 -12.44 -10.60 -10.35
N ALA A 98 -12.13 -11.82 -9.89
CA ALA A 98 -12.69 -13.07 -10.37
C ALA A 98 -14.13 -13.32 -9.94
N ALA A 99 -14.60 -12.73 -8.85
CA ALA A 99 -15.91 -13.03 -8.29
C ALA A 99 -17.03 -12.28 -9.03
N CYS A 100 -18.27 -12.75 -8.83
CA CYS A 100 -19.46 -12.05 -9.29
C CYS A 100 -19.53 -10.62 -8.70
N SER A 101 -19.73 -9.61 -9.54
CA SER A 101 -19.81 -8.20 -9.12
C SER A 101 -20.92 -7.92 -8.11
N PHE A 102 -22.02 -8.69 -8.16
CA PHE A 102 -23.19 -8.50 -7.30
C PHE A 102 -23.08 -9.26 -5.96
N CYS A 103 -23.00 -10.60 -6.01
CA CYS A 103 -23.01 -11.42 -4.79
C CYS A 103 -21.61 -11.78 -4.27
N ARG A 104 -20.53 -11.36 -4.95
CA ARG A 104 -19.12 -11.65 -4.62
C ARG A 104 -18.77 -13.14 -4.51
N ARG A 105 -19.58 -14.02 -5.08
CA ARG A 105 -19.30 -15.46 -5.13
C ARG A 105 -18.18 -15.73 -6.14
N PRO A 106 -17.11 -16.45 -5.76
CA PRO A 106 -16.01 -16.77 -6.66
C PRO A 106 -16.43 -17.80 -7.72
N PRO A 107 -15.70 -17.88 -8.86
CA PRO A 107 -15.89 -18.95 -9.83
C PRO A 107 -15.59 -20.29 -9.19
N GLY A 108 -16.34 -21.30 -9.58
CA GLY A 108 -16.11 -22.68 -9.18
C GLY A 108 -16.89 -23.63 -10.06
N PRO A 109 -16.72 -24.94 -9.90
CA PRO A 109 -17.36 -25.95 -10.74
C PRO A 109 -18.89 -25.94 -10.69
N ARG A 110 -19.50 -25.22 -9.74
CA ARG A 110 -20.96 -25.07 -9.58
C ARG A 110 -21.45 -23.62 -9.75
N VAL A 111 -20.61 -22.72 -10.27
CA VAL A 111 -20.96 -21.30 -10.44
C VAL A 111 -20.63 -20.90 -11.87
N HIS A 112 -21.66 -20.87 -12.71
CA HIS A 112 -21.51 -20.38 -14.08
C HIS A 112 -21.44 -18.86 -14.09
N MET A 113 -20.50 -18.29 -14.84
CA MET A 113 -20.30 -16.85 -14.94
C MET A 113 -20.49 -16.35 -16.36
N VAL A 114 -21.29 -15.29 -16.47
CA VAL A 114 -21.47 -14.48 -17.66
C VAL A 114 -20.44 -13.35 -17.63
N HIS A 115 -19.72 -13.18 -18.73
CA HIS A 115 -18.69 -12.16 -18.91
C HIS A 115 -19.22 -11.08 -19.85
N GLY A 116 -19.17 -9.82 -19.43
CA GLY A 116 -19.52 -8.68 -20.27
C GLY A 116 -18.58 -7.50 -20.02
N GLU A 117 -18.71 -6.45 -20.80
CA GLU A 117 -17.87 -5.24 -20.73
C GLU A 117 -17.94 -4.57 -19.34
N GLY A 118 -19.09 -4.67 -18.65
CA GLY A 118 -19.31 -4.17 -17.28
C GLY A 118 -18.89 -5.11 -16.15
N GLY A 119 -18.29 -6.27 -16.42
CA GLY A 119 -17.77 -7.20 -15.41
C GLY A 119 -18.32 -8.63 -15.49
N ARG A 120 -18.24 -9.36 -14.36
CA ARG A 120 -18.63 -10.76 -14.24
C ARG A 120 -19.85 -10.94 -13.36
N ILE A 121 -20.86 -11.65 -13.84
CA ILE A 121 -22.10 -11.92 -13.09
C ILE A 121 -22.33 -13.43 -13.07
N CYS A 122 -22.64 -14.01 -11.91
CA CYS A 122 -23.02 -15.42 -11.84
C CYS A 122 -24.46 -15.67 -12.31
N ASP A 123 -24.72 -16.86 -12.82
CA ASP A 123 -26.04 -17.37 -13.20
C ASP A 123 -27.16 -17.02 -12.23
N ARG A 124 -26.95 -17.22 -10.92
CA ARG A 124 -27.95 -16.92 -9.88
C ARG A 124 -28.34 -15.44 -9.85
N CYS A 125 -27.38 -14.54 -10.02
CA CYS A 125 -27.64 -13.10 -10.05
C CYS A 125 -28.33 -12.70 -11.34
N VAL A 126 -27.99 -13.32 -12.48
CA VAL A 126 -28.70 -13.10 -13.74
C VAL A 126 -30.16 -13.55 -13.64
N THR A 127 -30.41 -14.76 -13.12
CA THR A 127 -31.76 -15.28 -12.90
C THR A 127 -32.58 -14.38 -11.98
N LEU A 128 -31.99 -13.92 -10.87
CA LEU A 128 -32.65 -13.00 -9.95
C LEU A 128 -32.98 -11.67 -10.62
N ALA A 129 -32.04 -11.08 -11.36
CA ALA A 129 -32.29 -9.84 -12.10
C ALA A 129 -33.43 -10.01 -13.12
N GLY A 130 -33.46 -11.14 -13.83
CA GLY A 130 -34.55 -11.48 -14.74
C GLY A 130 -35.90 -11.58 -14.02
N GLN A 131 -35.95 -12.19 -12.84
CA GLN A 131 -37.17 -12.26 -12.02
C GLN A 131 -37.65 -10.87 -11.56
N ILE A 132 -36.74 -9.97 -11.18
CA ILE A 132 -37.08 -8.61 -10.79
C ILE A 132 -37.65 -7.84 -11.98
N VAL A 133 -36.98 -7.88 -13.14
CA VAL A 133 -37.40 -7.19 -14.36
C VAL A 133 -38.74 -7.73 -14.87
N ALA A 134 -38.97 -9.04 -14.77
CA ALA A 134 -40.24 -9.66 -15.15
C ALA A 134 -41.35 -9.51 -14.10
N GLY A 135 -41.08 -8.86 -12.96
CA GLY A 135 -42.07 -8.58 -11.91
C GLY A 135 -42.44 -9.78 -11.03
N PHE A 136 -41.60 -10.82 -10.99
CA PHE A 136 -41.83 -12.02 -10.18
C PHE A 136 -41.43 -11.87 -8.71
N ASP A 137 -40.61 -10.88 -8.34
CA ASP A 137 -40.23 -10.62 -6.94
C ASP A 137 -41.00 -9.41 -6.37
N ARG A 138 -42.09 -9.69 -5.65
CA ARG A 138 -42.89 -8.68 -4.91
C ARG A 138 -42.50 -8.60 -3.44
N ARG A 139 -41.23 -8.78 -3.08
CA ARG A 139 -40.75 -8.56 -1.70
C ARG A 139 -40.47 -7.08 -1.45
N GLY A 140 -41.57 -6.33 -1.37
CA GLY A 140 -41.68 -4.99 -0.83
C GLY A 140 -42.98 -4.90 -0.02
N ARG A 141 -42.97 -5.49 1.18
CA ARG A 141 -43.81 -5.09 2.30
C ARG A 141 -42.96 -5.19 3.56
#